data_AF-A0A376FTP4-F1
#
_entry.id   AF-A0A376FTP4-F1
#
_cell.length_a   1.000
_cell.length_b   1.000
_cell.length_c   1.000
_cell.angle_alpha   90.00
_cell.angle_beta   90.00
_cell.angle_gamma   90.00
#
_symmetry.space_group_name_H-M   'P 1'
#
loop_
_entity.id
_entity.type
_entity.pdbx_description
1 polymer ?
#
loop_
_entity_poly.entity_id
_entity_poly.type
_entity_poly.pdbx_seq_one_letter_code
_entity_poly.pdbx_strand_id
1 'polypeptide(L)'
;MTDQTVSVNTRFTQIKSNTVYSAATQTGVCQGDTSRYGPVNIGANTTFTLYVTKPFLGSMTIPKTDIAVIKGAWVDGMGSPSTGDFHDLVKLSIQGNLTAPQSCKINQGDVIKVNFGFINGQKFTTRNAMPDGFTPVDFDITYDCGDTSKIKNSLQMRIDGTTGVVDQYNLVARRRSSDNAPDVGIRIENLGGGVANIPFQNGILPVDPSGHGTINMRAWPVNLVGGELETGKFQGTATITVIVR
;
A
#
# COMPACT_ATOMS: atom_id res chain seq x y z
N MET A 1 2.46 8.64 -22.43
CA MET A 1 3.32 8.00 -23.45
C MET A 1 2.68 6.70 -23.84
N THR A 2 2.35 6.61 -25.14
CA THR A 2 1.90 5.44 -25.92
C THR A 2 0.78 4.60 -25.35
N ASP A 3 -0.44 4.97 -25.76
CA ASP A 3 -1.58 4.06 -25.86
C ASP A 3 -1.18 2.82 -26.65
N GLN A 4 -1.37 1.64 -26.07
CA GLN A 4 -1.42 0.40 -26.84
C GLN A 4 -2.81 -0.21 -26.70
N THR A 5 -3.62 0.03 -27.73
CA THR A 5 -4.92 -0.57 -27.93
C THR A 5 -4.72 -2.03 -28.33
N VAL A 6 -5.14 -2.97 -27.48
CA VAL A 6 -5.34 -4.35 -27.92
C VAL A 6 -6.75 -4.45 -28.47
N SER A 7 -6.88 -4.30 -29.78
CA SER A 7 -8.07 -4.73 -30.50
C SER A 7 -8.12 -6.25 -30.44
N VAL A 8 -9.08 -6.82 -29.69
CA VAL A 8 -9.43 -8.23 -29.84
C VAL A 8 -10.13 -8.35 -31.18
N ASN A 9 -9.34 -8.54 -32.23
CA ASN A 9 -9.86 -8.86 -33.54
C ASN A 9 -10.45 -10.27 -33.44
N THR A 10 -11.78 -10.37 -33.44
CA THR A 10 -12.52 -11.64 -33.48
C THR A 10 -12.35 -12.37 -34.83
N ARG A 11 -11.36 -11.97 -35.63
CA ARG A 11 -11.00 -12.64 -36.87
C ARG A 11 -9.98 -13.72 -36.55
N PHE A 12 -10.37 -14.96 -36.86
CA PHE A 12 -9.48 -16.11 -36.93
C PHE A 12 -8.24 -15.76 -37.77
N THR A 13 -7.09 -15.54 -37.14
CA THR A 13 -5.82 -15.45 -37.86
C THR A 13 -5.35 -16.88 -38.10
N GLN A 14 -5.70 -17.44 -39.26
CA GLN A 14 -5.16 -18.74 -39.67
C GLN A 14 -3.66 -18.56 -39.92
N ILE A 15 -2.82 -19.10 -39.03
CA ILE A 15 -1.38 -19.21 -39.30
C ILE A 15 -1.22 -20.33 -40.33
N LYS A 16 -1.19 -19.97 -41.62
CA LYS A 16 -0.84 -20.90 -42.69
C LYS A 16 0.67 -21.05 -42.73
N SER A 17 1.16 -22.25 -42.44
CA SER A 17 2.52 -22.64 -42.85
C SER A 17 2.49 -22.91 -44.35
N ASN A 18 3.45 -22.38 -45.10
CA ASN A 18 3.61 -22.73 -46.54
C ASN A 18 4.18 -24.14 -46.74
N THR A 19 4.56 -24.82 -45.65
CA THR A 19 5.07 -26.18 -45.69
C THR A 19 3.91 -27.16 -45.84
N VAL A 20 3.84 -27.83 -46.99
CA VAL A 20 2.91 -28.93 -47.23
C VAL A 20 3.53 -30.20 -46.64
N TYR A 21 2.98 -30.66 -45.51
CA TYR A 21 3.37 -31.92 -44.90
C TYR A 21 2.65 -33.07 -45.61
N SER A 22 3.40 -33.99 -46.22
CA SER A 22 2.80 -35.12 -46.95
C SER A 22 3.49 -36.44 -46.62
N ALA A 23 2.73 -37.53 -46.64
CA ALA A 23 3.28 -38.88 -46.51
C ALA A 23 4.31 -39.18 -47.61
N ALA A 24 4.08 -38.66 -48.84
CA ALA A 24 4.98 -38.82 -49.97
C ALA A 24 6.37 -38.17 -49.76
N THR A 25 6.44 -37.08 -48.99
CA THR A 25 7.70 -36.40 -48.66
C THR A 25 8.28 -36.87 -47.32
N GLN A 26 7.67 -37.86 -46.67
CA GLN A 26 8.02 -38.33 -45.32
C GLN A 26 8.04 -37.20 -44.25
N THR A 27 7.37 -36.09 -44.53
CA THR A 27 7.15 -34.98 -43.59
C THR A 27 5.72 -34.97 -43.04
N GLY A 28 4.87 -35.90 -43.49
CA GLY A 28 3.49 -36.03 -43.07
C GLY A 28 3.35 -36.21 -41.57
N VAL A 29 2.42 -35.45 -40.98
CA VAL A 29 2.08 -35.46 -39.54
C VAL A 29 0.89 -36.37 -39.22
N CYS A 30 0.54 -37.31 -40.11
CA CYS A 30 -0.63 -38.18 -39.93
C CYS A 30 -0.34 -39.67 -40.00
N GLN A 31 -1.01 -40.36 -39.07
CA GLN A 31 -0.85 -41.74 -38.60
C GLN A 31 0.45 -42.03 -37.85
N GLY A 32 0.33 -42.06 -36.52
CA GLY A 32 1.06 -43.01 -35.67
C GLY A 32 2.58 -42.87 -35.60
N ASP A 33 3.18 -41.83 -36.16
CA ASP A 33 4.62 -41.59 -36.00
C ASP A 33 4.91 -40.94 -34.64
N THR A 34 4.74 -41.72 -33.57
CA THR A 34 5.09 -41.34 -32.19
C THR A 34 6.59 -41.05 -32.01
N SER A 35 7.42 -41.33 -33.01
CA SER A 35 8.88 -41.16 -32.98
C SER A 35 9.38 -39.84 -33.57
N ARG A 36 8.56 -39.15 -34.38
CA ARG A 36 8.93 -37.88 -35.05
C ARG A 36 8.17 -36.64 -34.56
N TYR A 37 7.23 -36.79 -33.61
CA TYR A 37 6.62 -35.63 -32.96
C TYR A 37 7.67 -34.92 -32.09
N GLY A 38 8.27 -33.86 -32.62
CA GLY A 38 8.85 -32.82 -31.78
C GLY A 38 7.76 -32.26 -30.84
N PRO A 39 8.12 -31.80 -29.63
CA PRO A 39 7.14 -31.27 -28.68
C PRO A 39 6.32 -30.15 -29.32
N VAL A 40 5.00 -30.27 -29.28
CA VAL A 40 4.08 -29.22 -29.72
C VAL A 40 4.14 -28.09 -28.69
N ASN A 41 4.92 -27.04 -29.01
CA ASN A 41 5.15 -25.90 -28.12
C ASN A 41 4.14 -24.75 -28.35
N ILE A 42 3.02 -25.01 -29.02
CA ILE A 42 2.01 -24.00 -29.34
C ILE A 42 1.40 -23.49 -28.04
N GLY A 43 1.52 -22.18 -27.80
CA GLY A 43 1.06 -21.55 -26.55
C GLY A 43 2.05 -21.64 -25.39
N ALA A 44 3.14 -22.41 -25.50
CA ALA A 44 4.16 -22.52 -24.45
C ALA A 44 4.87 -21.17 -24.17
N ASN A 45 5.05 -20.36 -25.21
CA ASN A 45 5.53 -18.98 -25.11
C ASN A 45 4.37 -18.02 -25.35
N THR A 46 3.70 -17.60 -24.28
CA THR A 46 2.61 -16.62 -24.33
C THR A 46 2.90 -15.45 -23.39
N THR A 47 2.68 -14.23 -23.86
CA THR A 47 2.77 -13.02 -23.03
C THR A 47 1.36 -12.53 -22.70
N PHE A 48 1.10 -12.33 -21.41
CA PHE A 48 -0.14 -11.74 -20.92
C PHE A 48 0.12 -10.31 -20.45
N THR A 49 -0.78 -9.38 -20.82
CA THR A 49 -0.76 -8.00 -20.31
C THR A 49 -1.98 -7.80 -19.41
N LEU A 50 -1.74 -7.41 -18.17
CA LEU A 50 -2.79 -7.13 -17.19
C LEU A 50 -2.99 -5.62 -17.10
N TYR A 51 -4.25 -5.18 -17.17
CA TYR A 51 -4.61 -3.76 -17.03
C TYR A 51 -5.45 -3.54 -15.76
N VAL A 52 -4.96 -2.67 -14.88
CA VAL A 52 -5.64 -2.32 -13.63
C VAL A 52 -6.58 -1.14 -13.90
N THR A 53 -7.87 -1.41 -14.08
CA THR A 53 -8.90 -0.39 -14.34
C THR A 53 -9.37 0.33 -13.07
N LYS A 54 -9.19 -0.30 -11.90
CA LYS A 54 -9.56 0.23 -10.59
C LYS A 54 -8.39 0.06 -9.63
N PRO A 55 -7.93 1.14 -8.97
CA PRO A 55 -6.90 1.03 -7.94
C PRO A 55 -7.31 0.07 -6.82
N PHE A 56 -6.34 -0.63 -6.25
CA PHE A 56 -6.50 -1.47 -5.06
C PHE A 56 -5.27 -1.31 -4.17
N LEU A 57 -5.43 -1.52 -2.86
CA LEU A 57 -4.34 -1.48 -1.88
C LEU A 57 -4.03 -2.90 -1.39
N GLY A 58 -2.75 -3.18 -1.14
CA GLY A 58 -2.33 -4.49 -0.65
C GLY A 58 -2.22 -5.50 -1.79
N SER A 59 -2.98 -6.61 -1.70
CA SER A 59 -2.85 -7.74 -2.63
C SER A 59 -4.17 -8.24 -3.19
N MET A 60 -4.19 -8.62 -4.46
CA MET A 60 -5.34 -9.23 -5.13
C MET A 60 -4.94 -10.60 -5.70
N THR A 61 -5.59 -11.65 -5.21
CA THR A 61 -5.43 -13.00 -5.75
C THR A 61 -6.24 -13.14 -7.03
N ILE A 62 -5.56 -13.51 -8.13
CA ILE A 62 -6.19 -14.03 -9.33
C ILE A 62 -6.37 -15.54 -9.12
N PRO A 63 -7.62 -16.04 -8.92
CA PRO A 63 -7.86 -17.47 -8.89
C PRO A 63 -7.57 -18.07 -10.25
N LYS A 64 -7.36 -19.40 -10.31
CA LYS A 64 -7.12 -20.09 -11.57
C LYS A 64 -8.27 -19.80 -12.55
N THR A 65 -7.95 -18.99 -13.57
CA THR A 65 -8.91 -18.46 -14.53
C THR A 65 -8.43 -18.82 -15.93
N ASP A 66 -9.30 -19.43 -16.72
CA ASP A 66 -9.02 -19.74 -18.11
C ASP A 66 -9.23 -18.50 -18.98
N ILE A 67 -8.22 -18.11 -19.74
CA ILE A 67 -8.19 -16.84 -20.47
C ILE A 67 -8.16 -17.03 -21.99
N ALA A 68 -7.71 -18.18 -22.47
CA ALA A 68 -7.78 -18.54 -23.88
C ALA A 68 -7.74 -20.06 -24.08
N VAL A 69 -8.29 -20.50 -25.22
CA VAL A 69 -8.21 -21.88 -25.68
C VAL A 69 -7.67 -21.86 -27.10
N ILE A 70 -6.59 -22.61 -27.33
CA ILE A 70 -6.04 -22.84 -28.67
C ILE A 70 -6.67 -24.10 -29.21
N LYS A 71 -7.34 -23.97 -30.36
CA LYS A 71 -7.98 -25.09 -31.06
C LYS A 71 -7.20 -25.47 -32.31
N GLY A 72 -7.25 -26.75 -32.65
CA GLY A 72 -6.73 -27.26 -33.91
C GLY A 72 -7.68 -28.29 -34.48
N ALA A 73 -7.60 -28.47 -35.80
CA ALA A 73 -8.43 -29.39 -36.55
C ALA A 73 -7.54 -30.14 -37.54
N TRP A 74 -7.93 -31.37 -37.83
CA TRP A 74 -7.40 -32.15 -38.95
C TRP A 74 -8.56 -32.65 -39.79
N VAL A 75 -8.45 -32.55 -41.11
CA VAL A 75 -9.43 -33.11 -42.04
C VAL A 75 -8.74 -33.97 -43.09
N ASP A 76 -9.36 -35.10 -43.39
CA ASP A 76 -8.88 -36.01 -44.42
C ASP A 76 -9.39 -35.54 -45.79
N GLY A 77 -8.52 -34.85 -46.54
CA GLY A 77 -8.81 -34.35 -47.89
C GLY A 77 -8.20 -32.98 -48.18
N MET A 78 -8.44 -32.45 -49.38
CA MET A 78 -7.96 -31.11 -49.80
C MET A 78 -8.81 -29.94 -49.28
N GLY A 79 -9.78 -30.21 -48.38
CA GLY A 79 -10.69 -29.21 -47.82
C GLY A 79 -10.09 -28.41 -46.67
N SER A 80 -10.67 -27.24 -46.39
CA SER A 80 -10.41 -26.54 -45.12
C SER A 80 -11.29 -27.15 -44.02
N PRO A 81 -10.80 -27.25 -42.77
CA PRO A 81 -11.62 -27.70 -41.65
C PRO A 81 -12.86 -26.82 -41.48
N SER A 82 -14.00 -27.46 -41.24
CA SER A 82 -15.23 -26.80 -40.80
C SER A 82 -15.16 -26.47 -39.31
N THR A 83 -16.04 -25.59 -38.82
CA THR A 83 -16.09 -25.20 -37.40
C THR A 83 -16.27 -26.41 -36.46
N GLY A 84 -16.91 -27.48 -36.93
CA GLY A 84 -17.12 -28.72 -36.15
C GLY A 84 -15.87 -29.59 -36.00
N ASP A 85 -14.84 -29.38 -36.83
CA ASP A 85 -13.62 -30.20 -36.85
C ASP A 85 -12.57 -29.70 -35.85
N PHE A 86 -12.78 -28.55 -35.21
CA PHE A 86 -11.85 -27.94 -34.26
C PHE A 86 -12.00 -28.50 -32.85
N HIS A 87 -10.92 -29.05 -32.32
CA HIS A 87 -10.81 -29.54 -30.95
C HIS A 87 -9.86 -28.66 -30.13
N ASP A 88 -10.12 -28.59 -28.82
CA ASP A 88 -9.29 -27.86 -27.88
C ASP A 88 -7.95 -28.60 -27.70
N LEU A 89 -6.84 -27.93 -28.05
CA LEU A 89 -5.49 -28.49 -27.94
C LEU A 89 -4.79 -28.02 -26.66
N VAL A 90 -4.90 -26.72 -26.36
CA VAL A 90 -4.22 -26.10 -25.22
C VAL A 90 -5.16 -25.12 -24.54
N LYS A 91 -5.23 -25.21 -23.22
CA LYS A 91 -5.93 -24.23 -22.37
C LYS A 91 -4.90 -23.36 -21.68
N LEU A 92 -5.02 -22.05 -21.86
CA LEU A 92 -4.18 -21.07 -21.20
C LEU A 92 -4.93 -20.55 -19.98
N SER A 93 -4.36 -20.76 -18.80
CA SER A 93 -4.90 -20.29 -17.53
C SER A 93 -3.89 -19.39 -16.82
N ILE A 94 -4.39 -18.39 -16.09
CA ILE A 94 -3.60 -17.55 -15.22
C ILE A 94 -4.03 -17.76 -13.77
N GLN A 95 -3.06 -17.78 -12.86
CA GLN A 95 -3.26 -17.71 -11.42
C GLN A 95 -2.10 -16.93 -10.82
N GLY A 96 -2.33 -16.24 -9.72
CA GLY A 96 -1.26 -15.52 -9.04
C GLY A 96 -1.78 -14.48 -8.07
N ASN A 97 -0.86 -13.66 -7.58
CA ASN A 97 -1.17 -12.55 -6.70
C ASN A 97 -0.58 -11.27 -7.28
N LEU A 98 -1.40 -10.23 -7.41
CA LEU A 98 -0.94 -8.87 -7.72
C LEU A 98 -0.83 -8.09 -6.42
N THR A 99 0.37 -7.58 -6.13
CA THR A 99 0.59 -6.70 -4.97
C THR A 99 0.79 -5.27 -5.45
N ALA A 100 -0.04 -4.36 -4.98
CA ALA A 100 0.15 -2.93 -5.16
C ALA A 100 1.02 -2.38 -4.02
N PRO A 101 2.08 -1.60 -4.32
CA PRO A 101 2.90 -1.00 -3.28
C PRO A 101 2.05 -0.05 -2.42
N GLN A 102 2.05 -0.26 -1.11
CA GLN A 102 1.43 0.65 -0.15
C GLN A 102 2.32 1.88 -0.01
N SER A 103 2.01 2.98 -0.71
CA SER A 103 2.70 4.25 -0.51
C SER A 103 1.78 5.27 0.12
N CYS A 104 1.66 5.23 1.44
CA CYS A 104 1.15 6.36 2.21
C CYS A 104 2.33 7.28 2.55
N LYS A 105 2.30 8.50 2.02
CA LYS A 105 3.27 9.54 2.37
C LYS A 105 2.66 10.44 3.45
N ILE A 106 3.23 10.37 4.65
CA ILE A 106 2.94 11.36 5.71
C ILE A 106 3.91 12.52 5.53
N ASN A 107 3.38 13.72 5.40
CA ASN A 107 4.10 14.97 5.22
C ASN A 107 5.17 14.88 4.12
N GLN A 108 4.81 14.26 2.99
CA GLN A 108 5.71 13.99 1.85
C GLN A 108 6.96 13.13 2.18
N GLY A 109 7.00 12.48 3.35
CA GLY A 109 8.14 11.70 3.84
C GLY A 109 9.02 12.45 4.84
N ASP A 110 8.67 13.70 5.17
CA ASP A 110 9.46 14.55 6.08
C ASP A 110 9.07 14.38 7.55
N VAL A 111 10.04 14.63 8.43
CA VAL A 111 9.84 14.64 9.88
C VAL A 111 9.07 15.89 10.28
N ILE A 112 7.94 15.71 10.96
CA ILE A 112 7.16 16.80 11.55
C ILE A 112 7.89 17.30 12.80
N LYS A 113 8.35 18.56 12.78
CA LYS A 113 9.06 19.19 13.89
C LYS A 113 8.16 20.22 14.57
N VAL A 114 7.88 19.99 15.84
CA VAL A 114 7.18 20.96 16.69
C VAL A 114 8.20 21.65 17.58
N ASN A 115 8.34 22.97 17.41
CA ASN A 115 9.28 23.77 18.20
C ASN A 115 8.53 24.58 19.26
N PHE A 116 8.73 24.24 20.52
CA PHE A 116 8.15 24.96 21.66
C PHE A 116 8.91 26.22 22.05
N GLY A 117 10.05 26.50 21.41
CA GLY A 117 10.88 27.66 21.68
C GLY A 117 11.56 27.61 23.06
N PHE A 118 11.89 28.78 23.58
CA PHE A 118 12.45 28.93 24.91
C PHE A 118 11.33 29.11 25.93
N ILE A 119 11.36 28.29 26.99
CA ILE A 119 10.41 28.36 28.09
C ILE A 119 11.21 28.54 29.37
N ASN A 120 10.87 29.56 30.16
CA ASN A 120 11.50 29.76 31.46
C ASN A 120 11.08 28.60 32.40
N GLY A 121 12.06 27.90 33.00
CA GLY A 121 11.83 26.81 33.94
C GLY A 121 10.90 27.16 35.11
N GLN A 122 10.90 28.43 35.54
CA GLN A 122 10.03 28.98 36.58
C GLN A 122 8.54 28.99 36.21
N LYS A 123 8.21 28.86 34.93
CA LYS A 123 6.83 28.77 34.47
C LYS A 123 6.26 27.37 34.60
N PHE A 124 7.09 26.35 34.78
CA PHE A 124 6.63 25.00 35.11
C PHE A 124 6.36 24.94 36.62
N THR A 125 5.13 25.26 37.03
CA THR A 125 4.75 25.34 38.45
C THR A 125 3.86 24.16 38.87
N THR A 126 2.81 23.90 38.10
CA THR A 126 1.76 22.94 38.47
C THR A 126 1.97 21.59 37.81
N ARG A 127 1.87 20.50 38.59
CA ARG A 127 1.97 19.14 38.07
C ARG A 127 0.87 18.86 37.05
N ASN A 128 1.23 18.18 35.96
CA ASN A 128 0.39 17.80 34.82
C ASN A 128 -0.27 18.98 34.09
N ALA A 129 0.27 20.19 34.25
CA ALA A 129 -0.18 21.41 33.58
C ALA A 129 0.89 21.92 32.61
N MET A 130 0.43 22.72 31.63
CA MET A 130 1.33 23.49 30.77
C MET A 130 1.99 24.62 31.56
N PRO A 131 3.14 25.13 31.10
CA PRO A 131 3.79 26.27 31.75
C PRO A 131 2.91 27.51 31.76
N ASP A 132 3.00 28.30 32.82
CA ASP A 132 2.17 29.49 32.99
C ASP A 132 2.40 30.51 31.87
N GLY A 133 1.32 30.85 31.15
CA GLY A 133 1.35 31.77 30.01
C GLY A 133 1.93 31.17 28.72
N PHE A 134 2.15 29.86 28.66
CA PHE A 134 2.55 29.18 27.43
C PHE A 134 1.37 29.08 26.46
N THR A 135 1.62 29.38 25.18
CA THR A 135 0.66 29.16 24.11
C THR A 135 0.99 27.84 23.42
N PRO A 136 0.05 26.87 23.38
CA PRO A 136 0.24 25.63 22.64
C PRO A 136 0.59 25.87 21.16
N VAL A 137 1.33 24.93 20.59
CA VAL A 137 1.80 25.02 19.20
C VAL A 137 0.93 24.16 18.31
N ASP A 138 0.26 24.80 17.36
CA ASP A 138 -0.54 24.13 16.33
C ASP A 138 0.36 23.66 15.19
N PHE A 139 0.09 22.46 14.67
CA PHE A 139 0.84 21.86 13.56
C PHE A 139 -0.05 20.89 12.78
N ASP A 140 0.33 20.67 11.52
CA ASP A 140 -0.45 19.85 10.61
C ASP A 140 0.23 18.52 10.31
N ILE A 141 -0.58 17.46 10.25
CA ILE A 141 -0.18 16.16 9.72
C ILE A 141 -0.91 15.98 8.39
N THR A 142 -0.24 16.31 7.29
CA THR A 142 -0.75 16.03 5.93
C THR A 142 -0.40 14.60 5.54
N TYR A 143 -1.32 13.89 4.91
CA TYR A 143 -1.07 12.54 4.41
C TYR A 143 -1.69 12.34 3.02
N ASP A 144 -1.02 11.54 2.21
CA ASP A 144 -1.47 11.12 0.88
C ASP A 144 -1.18 9.63 0.71
N CYS A 145 -2.24 8.82 0.74
CA CYS A 145 -2.23 7.38 0.50
C CYS A 145 -2.71 7.00 -0.91
N GLY A 146 -2.93 7.98 -1.79
CA GLY A 146 -3.63 7.80 -3.06
C GLY A 146 -5.16 7.74 -2.88
N ASP A 147 -5.89 7.65 -4.00
CA ASP A 147 -7.35 7.60 -4.01
C ASP A 147 -7.87 6.26 -3.46
N THR A 148 -8.40 6.29 -2.23
CA THR A 148 -9.06 5.15 -1.59
C THR A 148 -10.58 5.20 -1.66
N SER A 149 -11.18 6.21 -2.30
CA SER A 149 -12.63 6.43 -2.31
C SER A 149 -13.44 5.27 -2.91
N LYS A 150 -12.82 4.48 -3.79
CA LYS A 150 -13.41 3.29 -4.44
C LYS A 150 -13.01 1.97 -3.80
N ILE A 151 -12.15 2.02 -2.78
CA ILE A 151 -11.60 0.86 -2.08
C ILE A 151 -12.40 0.66 -0.79
N LYS A 152 -12.88 -0.55 -0.52
CA LYS A 152 -13.68 -0.86 0.69
C LYS A 152 -12.85 -0.99 1.98
N ASN A 153 -11.59 -0.55 1.97
CA ASN A 153 -10.68 -0.70 3.09
C ASN A 153 -10.76 0.53 4.00
N SER A 154 -10.55 0.33 5.29
CA SER A 154 -10.46 1.42 6.26
C SER A 154 -8.99 1.73 6.55
N LEU A 155 -8.60 2.99 6.32
CA LEU A 155 -7.30 3.48 6.74
C LEU A 155 -7.37 3.91 8.20
N GLN A 156 -6.41 3.48 8.99
CA GLN A 156 -6.24 3.92 10.36
C GLN A 156 -4.81 4.43 10.55
N MET A 157 -4.67 5.63 11.09
CA MET A 157 -3.38 6.17 11.47
C MET A 157 -3.20 6.02 12.98
N ARG A 158 -2.05 5.46 13.38
CA ARG A 158 -1.68 5.18 14.77
C ARG A 158 -0.46 5.98 15.17
N ILE A 159 -0.46 6.55 16.38
CA ILE A 159 0.70 7.23 16.96
C ILE A 159 1.17 6.51 18.22
N ASP A 160 2.49 6.32 18.34
CA ASP A 160 3.14 5.71 19.49
C ASP A 160 4.37 6.51 19.93
N GLY A 161 4.51 6.72 21.24
CA GLY A 161 5.65 7.43 21.82
C GLY A 161 6.93 6.60 21.83
N THR A 162 7.96 7.07 21.13
CA THR A 162 9.26 6.38 21.00
C THR A 162 10.21 6.66 22.16
N THR A 163 10.14 7.84 22.79
CA THR A 163 11.01 8.26 23.91
C THR A 163 10.55 7.75 25.28
N GLY A 164 9.51 6.92 25.29
CA GLY A 164 8.83 6.41 26.48
C GLY A 164 7.64 7.28 26.88
N VAL A 165 6.73 6.68 27.64
CA VAL A 165 5.43 7.25 27.99
C VAL A 165 5.23 7.08 29.49
N VAL A 166 4.92 8.16 30.22
CA VAL A 166 4.70 8.13 31.69
C VAL A 166 3.30 7.62 32.02
N ASP A 167 2.33 8.15 31.31
CA ASP A 167 0.95 7.68 31.23
C ASP A 167 0.49 7.83 29.79
N GLN A 168 -0.64 7.22 29.42
CA GLN A 168 -1.08 7.17 28.04
C GLN A 168 -1.09 8.52 27.29
N TYR A 169 -1.18 9.68 27.97
CA TYR A 169 -1.21 11.00 27.33
C TYR A 169 0.11 11.78 27.45
N ASN A 170 1.05 11.33 28.28
CA ASN A 170 2.29 12.06 28.58
C ASN A 170 3.51 11.35 27.97
N LEU A 171 3.96 11.87 26.83
CA LEU A 171 5.22 11.48 26.21
C LEU A 171 6.39 12.02 27.04
N VAL A 172 7.39 11.19 27.34
CA VAL A 172 8.59 11.66 28.04
C VAL A 172 9.42 12.52 27.10
N ALA A 173 9.68 13.76 27.50
CA ALA A 173 10.51 14.71 26.75
C ALA A 173 11.84 15.03 27.44
N ARG A 174 11.91 14.87 28.76
CA ARG A 174 13.14 14.99 29.53
C ARG A 174 13.09 14.09 30.77
N ARG A 175 14.28 13.64 31.17
CA ARG A 175 14.54 13.00 32.46
C ARG A 175 15.60 13.82 33.19
N ARG A 176 15.43 14.01 34.50
CA ARG A 176 16.40 14.74 35.33
C ARG A 176 17.73 14.00 35.38
N SER A 177 18.82 14.75 35.44
CA SER A 177 20.17 14.18 35.56
C SER A 177 20.44 13.54 36.92
N SER A 178 19.73 13.96 37.97
CA SER A 178 19.97 13.51 39.35
C SER A 178 19.45 12.10 39.62
N ASP A 179 18.27 11.74 39.11
CA ASP A 179 17.60 10.49 39.44
C ASP A 179 16.98 9.76 38.23
N ASN A 180 17.19 10.29 37.01
CA ASN A 180 16.61 9.77 35.77
C ASN A 180 15.07 9.71 35.77
N ALA A 181 14.41 10.44 36.68
CA ALA A 181 12.96 10.53 36.72
C ALA A 181 12.47 11.51 35.63
N PRO A 182 11.35 11.21 34.93
CA PRO A 182 10.78 12.09 33.93
C PRO A 182 10.18 13.35 34.59
N ASP A 183 10.57 14.53 34.11
CA ASP A 183 10.16 15.82 34.66
C ASP A 183 9.44 16.72 33.67
N VAL A 184 9.78 16.64 32.38
CA VAL A 184 9.07 17.31 31.28
C VAL A 184 8.39 16.27 30.39
N GLY A 185 7.09 16.43 30.21
CA GLY A 185 6.29 15.66 29.28
C GLY A 185 5.84 16.50 28.08
N ILE A 186 5.33 15.85 27.04
CA ILE A 186 4.61 16.49 25.93
C ILE A 186 3.22 15.85 25.83
N ARG A 187 2.21 16.69 25.65
CA ARG A 187 0.84 16.29 25.31
C ARG A 187 0.49 16.77 23.91
N ILE A 188 -0.44 16.06 23.28
CA ILE A 188 -1.02 16.44 21.99
C ILE A 188 -2.54 16.29 22.03
N GLU A 189 -3.21 17.17 21.29
CA GLU A 189 -4.63 17.05 20.99
C GLU A 189 -4.88 17.17 19.49
N ASN A 190 -5.92 16.50 19.03
CA ASN A 190 -6.50 16.70 17.72
C ASN A 190 -7.55 17.82 17.82
N LEU A 191 -7.51 18.76 16.88
CA LEU A 191 -8.44 19.88 16.80
C LEU A 191 -9.64 19.60 15.87
N GLY A 192 -9.59 18.54 15.06
CA GLY A 192 -10.63 18.19 14.09
C GLY A 192 -11.77 17.34 14.68
N GLY A 193 -13.02 17.69 14.35
CA GLY A 193 -14.22 16.92 14.74
C GLY A 193 -14.61 16.99 16.22
N GLY A 194 -13.94 17.86 16.99
CA GLY A 194 -14.04 17.97 18.44
C GLY A 194 -12.66 17.81 19.08
N VAL A 195 -12.29 18.73 19.99
CA VAL A 195 -10.96 18.73 20.61
C VAL A 195 -10.80 17.48 21.48
N ALA A 196 -9.79 16.67 21.18
CA ALA A 196 -9.55 15.41 21.88
C ALA A 196 -8.06 15.15 22.11
N ASN A 197 -7.70 14.81 23.35
CA ASN A 197 -6.34 14.36 23.69
C ASN A 197 -6.03 13.05 22.96
N ILE A 198 -4.84 12.94 22.37
CA ILE A 198 -4.41 11.73 21.68
C ILE A 198 -3.41 10.98 22.56
N PRO A 199 -3.64 9.69 22.86
CA PRO A 199 -2.69 8.92 23.65
C PRO A 199 -1.46 8.54 22.81
N PHE A 200 -0.29 8.48 23.45
CA PHE A 200 0.97 8.00 22.87
C PHE A 200 1.15 6.47 23.00
N GLN A 201 0.11 5.76 23.45
CA GLN A 201 0.05 4.30 23.47
C GLN A 201 -1.16 3.89 22.64
N ASN A 202 -0.93 3.41 21.41
CA ASN A 202 -1.98 3.06 20.46
C ASN A 202 -2.97 4.21 20.17
N GLY A 203 -2.51 5.46 20.10
CA GLY A 203 -3.36 6.59 19.75
C GLY A 203 -3.87 6.49 18.33
N ILE A 204 -5.16 6.72 18.14
CA ILE A 204 -5.78 6.71 16.81
C ILE A 204 -5.98 8.14 16.34
N LEU A 205 -5.50 8.43 15.14
CA LEU A 205 -5.76 9.68 14.44
C LEU A 205 -6.85 9.46 13.37
N PRO A 206 -7.81 10.40 13.23
CA PRO A 206 -8.84 10.29 12.21
C PRO A 206 -8.22 10.39 10.81
N VAL A 207 -8.68 9.56 9.89
CA VAL A 207 -8.24 9.55 8.49
C VAL A 207 -9.46 9.68 7.61
N ASP A 208 -9.40 10.62 6.67
CA ASP A 208 -10.43 10.81 5.65
C ASP A 208 -10.56 9.56 4.74
N PRO A 209 -11.78 9.09 4.45
CA PRO A 209 -12.02 7.92 3.60
C PRO A 209 -11.44 8.01 2.18
N SER A 210 -11.18 9.21 1.68
CA SER A 210 -10.55 9.46 0.37
C SER A 210 -9.06 9.10 0.31
N GLY A 211 -8.43 8.89 1.48
CA GLY A 211 -7.02 8.50 1.58
C GLY A 211 -6.05 9.68 1.53
N HIS A 212 -6.55 10.91 1.43
CA HIS A 212 -5.76 12.12 1.48
C HIS A 212 -6.40 13.15 2.41
N GLY A 213 -5.58 13.95 3.08
CA GLY A 213 -6.09 14.99 3.96
C GLY A 213 -5.06 15.58 4.89
N THR A 214 -5.53 16.43 5.78
CA THR A 214 -4.72 17.10 6.81
C THR A 214 -5.42 16.98 8.15
N ILE A 215 -4.67 16.57 9.17
CA ILE A 215 -5.13 16.54 10.56
C ILE A 215 -4.49 17.74 11.27
N ASN A 216 -5.32 18.63 11.83
CA ASN A 216 -4.84 19.75 12.62
C ASN A 216 -4.63 19.29 14.07
N MET A 217 -3.39 19.42 14.52
CA MET A 217 -2.95 18.98 15.84
C MET A 217 -2.46 20.18 16.64
N ARG A 218 -2.42 20.01 17.96
CA ARG A 218 -1.80 20.96 18.87
C ARG A 218 -0.95 20.21 19.88
N ALA A 219 0.19 20.77 20.25
CA ALA A 219 1.07 20.21 21.26
C ALA A 219 1.49 21.25 22.30
N TRP A 220 1.78 20.78 23.52
CA TRP A 220 2.39 21.60 24.55
C TRP A 220 3.22 20.74 25.52
N PRO A 221 4.26 21.31 26.13
CA PRO A 221 4.98 20.65 27.20
C PRO A 221 4.19 20.69 28.50
N VAL A 222 4.45 19.76 29.40
CA VAL A 222 3.83 19.68 30.73
C VAL A 222 4.86 19.39 31.82
N ASN A 223 4.62 19.90 33.02
CA ASN A 223 5.41 19.55 34.21
C ASN A 223 4.95 18.20 34.78
N LEU A 224 5.81 17.20 34.89
CA LEU A 224 5.42 15.86 35.38
C LEU A 224 5.60 15.68 36.90
N VAL A 225 6.39 16.54 37.54
CA VAL A 225 6.74 16.42 38.97
C VAL A 225 5.98 17.42 39.85
N GLY A 226 5.71 18.61 39.35
CA GLY A 226 5.23 19.77 40.13
C GLY A 226 6.37 20.55 40.77
N GLY A 227 6.19 21.86 40.92
CA GLY A 227 7.24 22.79 41.33
C GLY A 227 8.20 23.15 40.20
N GLU A 228 9.06 24.14 40.44
CA GLU A 228 10.02 24.66 39.47
C GLU A 228 10.95 23.56 38.94
N LEU A 229 11.22 23.59 37.63
CA LEU A 229 12.07 22.62 36.96
C LEU A 229 13.48 23.17 36.70
N GLU A 230 14.46 22.27 36.73
CA GLU A 230 15.84 22.59 36.33
C GLU A 230 15.90 23.04 34.86
N THR A 231 16.82 23.95 34.56
CA THR A 231 17.06 24.43 33.20
C THR A 231 17.74 23.33 32.37
N GLY A 232 17.26 23.11 31.15
CA GLY A 232 17.86 22.13 30.25
C GLY A 232 17.03 21.89 29.00
N LYS A 233 17.66 21.36 27.96
CA LYS A 233 16.98 20.99 26.71
C LYS A 233 16.08 19.78 26.94
N PHE A 234 14.95 19.75 26.24
CA PHE A 234 14.04 18.60 26.22
C PHE A 234 13.63 18.29 24.78
N GLN A 235 13.39 17.02 24.49
CA GLN A 235 12.91 16.53 23.20
C GLN A 235 12.13 15.23 23.38
N GLY A 236 11.00 15.09 22.69
CA GLY A 236 10.24 13.85 22.60
C GLY A 236 10.14 13.39 21.15
N THR A 237 9.98 12.09 20.94
CA THR A 237 9.75 11.53 19.61
C THR A 237 8.59 10.56 19.67
N ALA A 238 7.70 10.64 18.69
CA ALA A 238 6.62 9.69 18.48
C ALA A 238 6.62 9.24 17.02
N THR A 239 6.26 7.99 16.78
CA THR A 239 6.17 7.38 15.45
C THR A 239 4.72 7.31 15.03
N ILE A 240 4.44 7.76 13.81
CA ILE A 240 3.13 7.61 13.18
C ILE A 240 3.19 6.45 12.20
N THR A 241 2.23 5.53 12.29
CA THR A 241 2.10 4.36 11.41
C THR A 241 0.73 4.37 10.75
N VAL A 242 0.69 4.15 9.44
CA VAL A 242 -0.56 3.91 8.72
C VAL A 242 -0.84 2.41 8.66
N ILE A 243 -2.06 2.03 9.02
CA ILE A 243 -2.54 0.66 9.06
C ILE A 243 -3.72 0.58 8.09
N VAL A 244 -3.66 -0.38 7.16
CA VAL A 244 -4.77 -0.70 6.25
C VAL A 244 -5.53 -1.87 6.85
N ARG A 245 -6.85 -1.73 7.04
CA ARG A 245 -7.76 -2.82 7.42
C ARG A 245 -8.72 -3.16 6.30
#